data_AF-A0AB35PLM8-F1
#
_entry.id   AF-A0AB35PLM8-F1
#
_cell.length_a   1.000
_cell.length_b   1.000
_cell.length_c   1.000
_cell.angle_alpha   90.00
_cell.angle_beta   90.00
_cell.angle_gamma   90.00
#
_symmetry.space_group_name_H-M   'P 1'
#
loop_
_entity.id
_entity.type
_entity.pdbx_description
1 polymer ?
#
loop_
_entity_poly.entity_id
_entity_poly.type
_entity_poly.pdbx_seq_one_letter_code
_entity_poly.pdbx_strand_id
1 'polypeptide(L)' 'VIAYARLAEKLLHLPIFYLEYSGTSGEVELVKNVKAEWKQAQLYYGGGISNAEQAKEMARYDDTVVGGNIIYDDIKSA' A
#
# COMPACT_ATOMS: atom_id res chain seq x y z
N VAL A 1 -6.17 -10.19 -6.46
CA VAL A 1 -5.96 -9.50 -5.16
C VAL A 1 -7.27 -9.14 -4.47
N ILE A 2 -8.25 -8.51 -5.14
CA ILE A 2 -9.54 -8.08 -4.55
C ILE A 2 -10.26 -9.18 -3.73
N ALA A 3 -10.35 -10.41 -4.24
CA ALA A 3 -10.97 -11.51 -3.50
C ALA A 3 -10.24 -11.84 -2.18
N TYR A 4 -8.91 -11.73 -2.15
CA TYR A 4 -8.11 -11.92 -0.95
C TYR A 4 -8.26 -10.76 0.04
N ALA A 5 -8.42 -9.53 -0.46
CA ALA A 5 -8.78 -8.40 0.38
C ALA A 5 -10.15 -8.65 1.05
N ARG A 6 -11.17 -9.07 0.29
CA ARG A 6 -12.47 -9.41 0.89
C ARG A 6 -12.37 -10.54 1.92
N LEU A 7 -11.58 -11.57 1.63
CA LEU A 7 -11.33 -12.70 2.54
C LEU A 7 -10.72 -12.21 3.86
N ALA A 8 -9.64 -11.42 3.77
CA ALA A 8 -8.90 -10.97 4.93
C ALA A 8 -9.73 -10.03 5.83
N GLU A 9 -10.60 -9.19 5.26
CA GLU A 9 -11.47 -8.31 6.05
C GLU A 9 -12.70 -9.04 6.58
N LYS A 10 -13.48 -9.68 5.69
CA LYS A 10 -14.84 -10.14 6.01
C LYS A 10 -14.88 -11.51 6.67
N LEU A 11 -13.89 -12.37 6.39
CA LEU A 11 -13.86 -13.72 6.95
C LEU A 11 -12.85 -13.83 8.08
N LEU A 12 -11.65 -13.30 7.86
CA LEU A 12 -10.55 -13.43 8.82
C LEU A 12 -10.48 -12.28 9.82
N HIS A 13 -11.19 -11.17 9.58
CA HIS A 13 -11.20 -9.98 10.43
C HIS A 13 -9.79 -9.48 10.78
N LEU A 14 -8.87 -9.52 9.81
CA LEU A 14 -7.49 -9.08 10.04
C LEU A 14 -7.45 -7.56 10.22
N PRO A 15 -6.67 -7.04 11.18
CA PRO A 15 -6.60 -5.60 11.45
C PRO A 15 -5.82 -4.83 10.38
N ILE A 16 -4.98 -5.53 9.61
CA ILE A 16 -4.10 -4.95 8.59
C ILE A 16 -4.13 -5.83 7.34
N PHE A 17 -4.22 -5.20 6.18
CA PHE A 17 -3.95 -5.81 4.88
C PHE A 17 -2.77 -5.10 4.24
N TYR A 18 -1.71 -5.83 3.93
CA TYR A 18 -0.48 -5.29 3.39
C TYR A 18 -0.32 -5.67 1.92
N LEU A 19 -0.28 -4.66 1.04
CA LEU A 19 0.03 -4.79 -0.38
C LEU A 19 1.54 -4.57 -0.58
N GLU A 20 2.26 -5.64 -0.94
CA GLU A 20 3.72 -5.64 -1.07
C GLU A 20 4.13 -5.81 -2.54
N TYR A 21 4.82 -4.79 -3.08
CA TYR A 21 5.38 -4.72 -4.44
C TYR A 21 6.92 -4.59 -4.45
N SER A 22 7.55 -4.59 -3.29
CA SER A 22 9.00 -4.65 -3.07
C SER A 22 9.77 -3.54 -3.79
N GLY A 23 10.65 -3.87 -4.73
CA GLY A 23 11.42 -2.85 -5.45
C GLY A 23 10.64 -2.14 -6.55
N THR A 24 9.39 -2.53 -6.83
CA THR A 24 8.62 -2.05 -7.97
C THR A 24 7.45 -1.17 -7.54
N SER A 25 7.10 -0.20 -8.39
CA SER A 25 5.88 0.59 -8.17
C SER A 25 4.67 -0.24 -8.59
N GLY A 26 3.74 -0.43 -7.66
CA GLY A 26 2.45 -1.04 -7.93
C GLY A 26 1.53 -0.13 -8.73
N GLU A 27 0.43 -0.71 -9.20
CA GLU A 27 -0.61 0.01 -9.95
C GLU A 27 -1.57 0.73 -8.99
N VAL A 28 -1.63 2.06 -9.09
CA VAL A 28 -2.50 2.92 -8.25
C VAL A 28 -3.98 2.51 -8.36
N GLU A 29 -4.44 2.13 -9.56
CA GLU A 29 -5.84 1.71 -9.75
C GLU A 29 -6.16 0.42 -8.98
N LEU A 30 -5.20 -0.50 -8.85
CA LEU A 30 -5.40 -1.70 -8.04
C LEU A 30 -5.49 -1.38 -6.55
N VAL A 31 -4.63 -0.48 -6.06
CA VAL A 31 -4.65 -0.01 -4.66
C VAL A 31 -6.00 0.62 -4.33
N LYS A 32 -6.47 1.52 -5.18
CA LYS A 32 -7.79 2.16 -5.08
C LYS A 32 -8.93 1.14 -5.06
N ASN A 33 -8.89 0.13 -5.93
CA ASN A 33 -9.89 -0.93 -5.96
C ASN A 33 -9.88 -1.80 -4.69
N VAL A 34 -8.70 -2.04 -4.11
CA VAL A 34 -8.58 -2.73 -2.81
C VAL A 34 -9.16 -1.87 -1.68
N LYS A 35 -8.84 -0.57 -1.64
CA LYS A 35 -9.38 0.36 -0.64
C LYS A 35 -10.90 0.45 -0.68
N ALA A 36 -11.50 0.41 -1.87
CA ALA A 36 -12.97 0.45 -2.01
C ALA A 36 -13.68 -0.72 -1.30
N GLU A 37 -13.01 -1.86 -1.19
CA GLU A 37 -13.53 -3.07 -0.55
C GLU A 37 -13.28 -3.11 0.95
N TRP A 38 -12.31 -2.31 1.44
CA TRP A 38 -11.71 -2.42 2.75
C TRP A 38 -12.08 -1.22 3.64
N LYS A 39 -12.99 -1.41 4.60
CA LYS A 39 -13.62 -0.32 5.38
C LYS A 39 -13.21 -0.26 6.84
N GLN A 40 -12.91 -1.39 7.48
CA GLN A 40 -12.73 -1.44 8.95
C GLN A 40 -11.28 -1.57 9.40
N ALA A 41 -10.43 -2.21 8.59
CA ALA A 41 -9.04 -2.45 8.92
C ALA A 41 -8.11 -1.50 8.14
N GLN A 42 -6.82 -1.46 8.49
CA GLN A 42 -5.87 -0.59 7.82
C GLN A 42 -5.31 -1.23 6.55
N LEU A 43 -5.18 -0.44 5.48
CA LEU A 43 -4.50 -0.80 4.26
C LEU A 43 -3.08 -0.22 4.26
N TYR A 44 -2.09 -1.10 4.17
CA TYR A 44 -0.68 -0.76 4.08
C TYR A 44 -0.21 -1.03 2.65
N TYR A 45 0.58 -0.12 2.10
CA TYR A 45 1.25 -0.30 0.82
C TYR A 45 2.75 -0.16 1.00
N GLY A 46 3.51 -1.18 0.56
CA GLY A 46 4.96 -1.13 0.48
C GLY A 46 5.41 -1.54 -0.91
N GLY A 47 6.12 -0.67 -1.61
CA GLY A 47 6.69 -1.04 -2.90
C GLY A 47 7.14 0.12 -3.75
N GLY A 48 8.44 0.12 -4.10
CA GLY A 48 9.02 0.99 -5.12
C GLY A 48 8.85 2.49 -4.89
N ILE A 49 8.58 2.93 -3.66
CA ILE A 49 8.50 4.35 -3.30
C ILE A 49 9.90 4.94 -3.36
N SER A 50 10.08 5.87 -4.30
CA SER A 50 11.38 6.47 -4.62
C SER A 50 11.42 7.99 -4.43
N ASN A 51 10.27 8.63 -4.18
CA ASN A 51 10.16 10.07 -3.94
C ASN A 51 8.85 10.43 -3.22
N ALA A 52 8.77 11.66 -2.74
CA ALA A 52 7.63 12.19 -2.00
C ALA A 52 6.34 12.29 -2.83
N GLU A 53 6.44 12.56 -4.14
CA GLU A 53 5.28 12.64 -5.03
C GLU A 53 4.58 11.28 -5.15
N GLN A 54 5.34 10.21 -5.36
CA GLN A 54 4.84 8.85 -5.44
C GLN A 54 4.25 8.39 -4.10
N ALA A 55 4.90 8.73 -2.98
CA ALA A 55 4.37 8.46 -1.65
C ALA A 55 3.02 9.17 -1.44
N LYS A 56 2.90 10.44 -1.85
CA LYS A 56 1.65 11.20 -1.78
C LYS A 56 0.57 10.63 -2.69
N GLU A 57 0.91 10.09 -3.84
CA GLU A 57 -0.05 9.46 -4.74
C GLU A 57 -0.67 8.20 -4.11
N MET A 58 0.17 7.31 -3.56
CA MET A 58 -0.29 6.09 -2.88
C MET A 58 -1.06 6.39 -1.60
N ALA A 59 -0.61 7.37 -0.81
CA ALA A 59 -1.27 7.80 0.43
C ALA A 59 -2.69 8.37 0.24
N ARG A 60 -3.13 8.64 -1.01
CA ARG A 60 -4.54 8.99 -1.28
C ARG A 60 -5.48 7.80 -1.13
N TYR A 61 -4.95 6.59 -1.27
CA TYR A 61 -5.71 5.35 -1.35
C TYR A 61 -5.34 4.37 -0.23
N ASP A 62 -4.16 4.51 0.37
CA ASP A 62 -3.72 3.71 1.52
C ASP A 62 -3.82 4.47 2.84
N ASP A 63 -3.96 3.72 3.95
CA ASP A 63 -3.88 4.31 5.29
C ASP A 63 -2.42 4.51 5.72
N THR A 64 -1.49 3.71 5.18
CA THR A 64 -0.05 3.78 5.50
C THR A 64 0.79 3.37 4.29
N VAL A 65 1.78 4.19 3.95
CA VAL A 65 2.76 3.91 2.88
C VAL A 65 4.12 3.61 3.53
N VAL A 66 4.76 2.53 3.09
CA VAL A 66 6.04 2.04 3.63
C VAL A 66 7.16 2.30 2.62
N GLY A 67 8.11 3.16 3.00
CA GLY A 67 9.37 3.39 2.28
C GLY A 67 10.53 2.63 2.92
N GLY A 68 11.15 1.72 2.16
CA GLY A 68 12.29 0.93 2.61
C GLY A 68 13.56 1.29 1.84
N ASN A 69 13.63 0.87 0.57
CA ASN A 69 14.83 1.00 -0.27
C ASN A 69 15.35 2.44 -0.36
N ILE A 70 14.45 3.43 -0.44
CA ILE A 70 14.81 4.85 -0.57
C ILE A 70 15.70 5.36 0.57
N ILE A 71 15.59 4.79 1.78
CA ILE A 71 16.43 5.15 2.93
C ILE A 71 17.91 4.82 2.64
N TYR A 72 18.17 3.75 1.90
CA TYR A 72 19.53 3.29 1.58
C TYR A 72 20.02 3.85 0.23
N ASP A 73 19.11 4.08 -0.71
CA ASP A 73 19.44 4.54 -2.06
C ASP A 73 19.62 6.06 -2.14
N ASP A 74 18.72 6.85 -1.52
CA ASP A 74 18.81 8.30 -1.45
C ASP A 74 18.02 8.87 -0.26
N ILE A 75 18.70 8.99 0.88
CA ILE A 75 18.12 9.50 2.13
C ILE A 75 17.52 10.92 2.02
N LYS A 76 17.91 11.71 1.01
CA LYS A 76 17.34 13.06 0.82
C LYS A 76 15.96 13.02 0.17
N SER A 77 15.67 11.95 -0.56
CA SER A 77 14.42 11.73 -1.29
C SER A 77 13.41 10.89 -0.49
N ALA A 78 13.81 10.38 0.68
CA ALA A 78 12.97 9.66 1.65
C ALA A 78 12.13 10.62 2.50
#